data_AF-U6GK24-F1
#
_entry.id   AF-U6GK24-F1
#
_cell.length_a   1.000
_cell.length_b   1.000
_cell.length_c   1.000
_cell.angle_alpha   90.00
_cell.angle_beta   90.00
_cell.angle_gamma   90.00
#
_symmetry.space_group_name_H-M   'P 1'
#
loop_
_entity.id
_entity.type
_entity.pdbx_description
1 polymer ?
#
loop_
_entity_poly.entity_id
_entity_poly.type
_entity_poly.pdbx_seq_one_letter_code
_entity_poly.pdbx_strand_id
1 'polypeptide(L)'
;MIKGVEPRSLVELFCIHQLNIPFFPRRRMNVYGHHDLLMKAEFLFFWVPTFIIWSLTIPVFTMLYMVDEAVYTAMTVKVIGRQWYWIYEVESPAD
;
A
#
# COMPACT_ATOMS: atom_id res chain seq x y z
N MET A 1 57.15 -14.86 -4.80
CA MET A 1 55.76 -14.45 -4.52
C MET A 1 54.93 -14.96 -5.68
N ILE A 2 54.08 -15.98 -5.45
CA ILE A 2 53.18 -16.50 -6.49
C ILE A 2 52.23 -15.36 -6.85
N LYS A 3 52.39 -14.79 -8.05
CA LYS A 3 51.40 -13.84 -8.57
C LYS A 3 50.14 -14.66 -8.87
N GLY A 4 49.11 -14.50 -8.03
CA GLY A 4 47.77 -14.98 -8.36
C GLY A 4 47.33 -14.35 -9.67
N VAL A 5 46.64 -15.12 -10.50
CA VAL A 5 46.02 -14.59 -11.73
C VAL A 5 45.05 -13.50 -11.30
N GLU A 6 45.21 -12.29 -11.85
CA GLU A 6 44.30 -11.18 -11.57
C GLU A 6 42.88 -11.58 -12.02
N PRO A 7 41.84 -11.33 -11.20
CA PRO A 7 40.48 -11.69 -11.59
C PRO A 7 40.11 -10.94 -12.87
N ARG A 8 39.61 -11.68 -13.86
CA ARG A 8 39.15 -11.10 -15.13
C ARG A 8 38.13 -10.02 -14.83
N SER A 9 38.23 -8.88 -15.51
CA SER A 9 37.30 -7.76 -15.29
C SER A 9 35.87 -8.17 -15.64
N LEU A 10 34.86 -7.48 -15.08
CA LEU A 10 33.45 -7.71 -15.45
C LEU A 10 33.22 -7.62 -16.97
N VAL A 11 34.04 -6.83 -17.67
CA VAL A 11 34.05 -6.73 -19.13
C VAL A 11 34.39 -8.07 -19.77
N GLU A 12 35.39 -8.78 -19.27
CA GLU A 12 35.81 -10.07 -19.81
C GLU A 12 34.92 -11.25 -19.37
N LEU A 13 34.35 -11.17 -18.17
CA LEU A 13 33.49 -12.23 -17.64
C LEU A 13 32.08 -12.20 -18.23
N PHE A 14 31.52 -11.01 -18.43
CA PHE A 14 30.13 -10.82 -18.83
C PHE A 14 29.95 -10.02 -20.12
N CYS A 15 31.05 -9.72 -20.84
CA CYS A 15 31.04 -8.95 -22.09
C CYS A 15 30.38 -7.56 -21.96
N ILE A 16 30.40 -6.95 -20.77
CA ILE A 16 29.82 -5.62 -20.52
C ILE A 16 30.92 -4.57 -20.67
N HIS A 17 30.95 -3.83 -21.77
CA HIS A 17 31.90 -2.73 -21.95
C HIS A 17 31.63 -1.59 -20.95
N GLN A 18 32.48 -1.48 -19.92
CA GLN A 18 32.40 -0.44 -18.88
C GLN A 18 33.47 0.66 -19.03
N LEU A 19 34.44 0.47 -19.92
CA LEU A 19 35.47 1.47 -20.21
C LEU A 19 34.97 2.41 -21.32
N ASN A 20 35.09 3.72 -21.10
CA ASN A 20 34.76 4.80 -22.03
C ASN A 20 33.26 5.15 -22.23
N ILE A 21 32.44 5.02 -21.18
CA ILE A 21 31.06 5.56 -21.18
C ILE A 21 31.06 7.02 -20.71
N PRO A 22 30.50 7.99 -21.46
CA PRO A 22 30.33 9.36 -20.97
C PRO A 22 29.40 9.41 -19.75
N PHE A 23 29.68 10.31 -18.79
CA PHE A 23 29.03 10.36 -17.47
C PHE A 23 27.52 10.68 -17.47
N PHE A 24 26.94 11.08 -18.61
CA PHE A 24 25.53 11.42 -18.72
C PHE A 24 24.94 10.95 -20.06
N PRO A 25 23.74 10.35 -20.11
CA PRO A 25 23.02 9.54 -19.13
C PRO A 25 23.27 8.03 -19.34
N ARG A 26 23.28 7.24 -18.27
CA ARG A 26 23.12 5.78 -18.36
C ARG A 26 21.78 5.51 -19.03
N ARG A 27 21.79 5.20 -20.33
CA ARG A 27 20.64 4.60 -21.00
C ARG A 27 20.18 3.45 -20.11
N ARG A 28 18.92 3.50 -19.67
CA ARG A 28 18.33 2.61 -18.67
C ARG A 28 18.88 1.20 -18.85
N MET A 29 19.45 0.68 -17.77
CA MET A 29 19.88 -0.71 -17.66
C MET A 29 18.74 -1.61 -18.16
N ASN A 30 18.92 -2.23 -19.33
CA ASN A 30 18.01 -3.22 -19.86
C ASN A 30 18.30 -4.57 -19.18
N VAL A 31 18.17 -4.59 -17.85
CA VAL A 31 18.49 -5.77 -17.03
C VAL A 31 17.27 -6.68 -16.90
N TYR A 32 16.06 -6.17 -17.15
CA TYR A 32 14.83 -6.95 -17.13
C TYR A 32 13.86 -6.50 -18.23
N GLY A 33 13.59 -7.39 -19.19
CA GLY A 33 12.39 -7.37 -20.04
C GLY A 33 12.14 -6.14 -20.92
N HIS A 34 11.12 -6.23 -21.76
CA HIS A 34 10.71 -5.16 -22.67
C HIS A 34 10.23 -3.94 -21.87
N HIS A 35 11.06 -2.89 -21.80
CA HIS A 35 10.85 -1.68 -20.96
C HIS A 35 9.46 -1.03 -21.15
N ASP A 36 8.94 -1.00 -22.37
CA ASP A 36 7.61 -0.45 -22.66
C ASP A 36 6.46 -1.25 -22.01
N LEU A 37 6.62 -2.57 -21.84
CA LEU A 37 5.64 -3.41 -21.16
C LEU A 37 5.68 -3.20 -19.65
N LEU A 38 6.88 -3.03 -19.08
CA LEU A 38 7.06 -2.74 -17.66
C LEU A 38 6.40 -1.39 -17.31
N MET A 39 6.67 -0.32 -18.05
CA MET A 39 6.06 0.99 -17.78
C MET A 39 4.51 0.94 -17.83
N LYS A 40 3.92 0.15 -18.74
CA LYS A 40 2.47 -0.04 -18.83
C LYS A 40 1.91 -0.82 -17.64
N ALA A 41 2.60 -1.89 -17.23
CA ALA A 41 2.21 -2.66 -16.05
C ALA A 41 2.36 -1.82 -14.77
N GLU A 42 3.40 -0.98 -14.70
CA GLU A 42 3.65 -0.07 -13.60
C GLU A 42 2.52 0.96 -13.43
N PHE A 43 2.10 1.55 -14.55
CA PHE A 43 0.96 2.45 -14.59
C PHE A 43 -0.34 1.76 -14.15
N LEU A 44 -0.59 0.55 -14.66
CA LEU A 44 -1.82 -0.20 -14.33
C LEU A 44 -1.87 -0.57 -12.85
N PHE A 45 -0.77 -1.07 -12.26
CA PHE A 45 -0.77 -1.45 -10.85
C PHE A 45 -0.94 -0.24 -9.93
N PHE A 46 -0.57 0.98 -10.33
CA PHE A 46 -0.81 2.17 -9.52
C PHE A 46 -2.28 2.59 -9.56
N TRP A 47 -2.87 2.65 -10.75
CA TRP A 47 -4.22 3.18 -10.93
C TRP A 47 -5.33 2.22 -10.51
N VAL A 48 -5.18 0.92 -10.77
CA VAL A 48 -6.20 -0.09 -10.40
C VAL A 48 -6.54 -0.07 -8.91
N PRO A 49 -5.59 -0.19 -7.96
CA PRO A 49 -5.90 -0.12 -6.54
C PRO A 49 -6.36 1.28 -6.09
N THR A 50 -5.88 2.35 -6.75
CA THR A 50 -6.32 3.72 -6.45
C THR A 50 -7.82 3.88 -6.71
N PHE A 51 -8.33 3.39 -7.84
CA PHE A 51 -9.76 3.45 -8.15
C PHE A 51 -10.60 2.55 -7.25
N ILE A 52 -10.09 1.37 -6.89
CA ILE A 52 -10.77 0.47 -5.94
C ILE A 52 -10.98 1.20 -4.61
N ILE A 53 -9.92 1.78 -4.03
CA ILE A 53 -9.99 2.52 -2.75
C ILE A 53 -10.91 3.75 -2.87
N TRP A 54 -10.81 4.50 -3.97
CA TRP A 54 -11.65 5.67 -4.21
C TRP A 54 -13.14 5.31 -4.24
N SER A 55 -13.49 4.23 -4.94
CA SER A 55 -14.88 3.76 -5.04
C SER A 55 -15.44 3.27 -3.70
N LEU A 56 -14.61 2.67 -2.85
CA LEU A 56 -14.99 2.22 -1.50
C LEU A 56 -15.14 3.39 -0.52
N THR A 57 -14.33 4.42 -0.67
CA THR A 57 -14.34 5.59 0.22
C THR A 57 -15.67 6.34 0.17
N ILE A 58 -16.32 6.43 -1.00
CA ILE A 58 -17.59 7.14 -1.18
C ILE A 58 -18.72 6.58 -0.26
N PRO A 59 -19.09 5.29 -0.33
CA PRO A 59 -20.13 4.74 0.54
C PRO A 59 -19.71 4.69 2.02
N VAL A 60 -18.40 4.53 2.30
CA VAL A 60 -17.89 4.54 3.68
C VAL A 60 -18.11 5.90 4.34
N PHE A 61 -17.83 7.01 3.64
CA PHE A 61 -18.09 8.33 4.20
C PHE A 61 -19.58 8.58 4.41
N THR A 62 -20.45 8.18 3.48
CA THR A 62 -21.90 8.31 3.71
C THR A 62 -22.35 7.53 4.95
N MET A 63 -21.87 6.29 5.12
CA MET A 63 -22.22 5.46 6.27
C MET A 63 -21.70 6.07 7.59
N LEU A 64 -20.48 6.60 7.59
CA LEU A 64 -19.89 7.24 8.76
C LEU A 64 -20.75 8.41 9.24
N TYR A 65 -21.16 9.29 8.33
CA TYR A 65 -22.03 10.41 8.69
C TYR A 65 -23.42 9.97 9.13
N MET A 66 -23.97 8.90 8.56
CA MET A 66 -25.27 8.35 9.00
C MET A 66 -25.22 7.78 10.42
N VAL A 67 -24.08 7.22 10.85
CA VAL A 67 -23.93 6.66 12.21
C VAL A 67 -23.70 7.75 13.25
N ASP A 68 -23.08 8.87 12.88
CA ASP A 68 -22.83 10.00 13.78
C ASP A 68 -24.10 10.79 14.13
N GLU A 69 -25.13 10.73 13.27
CA GLU A 69 -26.42 11.34 13.55
C GLU A 69 -27.13 10.64 14.72
N ALA A 70 -27.06 11.24 15.91
CA ALA A 70 -27.81 10.82 17.08
C ALA A 70 -29.31 11.08 16.87
N VAL A 71 -30.02 10.05 16.40
CA VAL A 71 -31.49 10.06 16.28
C VAL A 71 -32.11 10.11 17.68
N TYR A 72 -33.27 10.77 17.82
CA TYR A 72 -34.05 10.75 19.05
C TYR A 72 -34.33 9.30 19.50
N THR A 73 -33.74 8.90 20.62
CA THR A 73 -33.90 7.56 21.20
C THR A 73 -35.07 7.51 22.17
N ALA A 74 -35.97 6.53 22.01
CA ALA A 74 -37.10 6.33 22.92
C ALA A 74 -36.74 5.62 24.24
N MET A 75 -35.57 4.98 24.33
CA MET A 75 -35.09 4.28 25.53
C MET A 75 -33.56 4.31 25.52
N THR A 76 -32.96 4.45 26.70
CA THR A 76 -31.50 4.38 26.89
C THR A 76 -31.16 3.16 27.74
N VAL A 77 -30.21 2.35 27.26
CA VAL A 77 -29.68 1.19 28.00
C VAL A 77 -28.20 1.40 28.23
N LYS A 78 -27.82 1.46 29.50
CA LYS A 78 -26.44 1.60 29.93
C LYS A 78 -25.85 0.21 30.21
N VAL A 79 -24.72 -0.08 29.58
CA VAL A 79 -24.02 -1.37 29.72
C VAL A 79 -22.70 -1.14 30.45
N ILE A 80 -22.55 -1.73 31.63
CA ILE A 80 -21.34 -1.65 32.45
C ILE A 80 -20.58 -2.98 32.37
N GLY A 81 -19.36 -2.95 31.84
CA GLY A 81 -18.47 -4.11 31.79
C GLY A 81 -17.73 -4.33 33.11
N ARG A 82 -17.76 -5.56 33.63
CA ARG A 82 -16.93 -6.04 34.74
C ARG A 82 -16.17 -7.29 34.31
N GLN A 83 -15.22 -7.76 35.12
CA GLN A 83 -14.43 -8.92 34.78
C GLN A 83 -15.33 -10.15 34.56
N TRP A 84 -15.44 -10.58 33.30
CA TRP A 84 -16.24 -11.71 32.78
C TRP A 84 -17.77 -11.56 32.84
N TYR A 85 -18.31 -10.38 33.11
CA TYR A 85 -19.77 -10.17 33.03
C TYR A 85 -20.14 -8.72 32.70
N TRP A 86 -21.38 -8.55 32.26
CA TRP A 86 -21.97 -7.26 31.91
C TRP A 86 -23.17 -6.99 32.81
N ILE A 87 -23.33 -5.75 33.26
CA ILE A 87 -24.50 -5.27 33.98
C ILE A 87 -25.26 -4.32 33.05
N TYR A 88 -26.57 -4.52 32.93
CA TYR A 88 -27.47 -3.71 32.10
C TYR A 88 -28.38 -2.88 32.99
N GLU A 89 -28.31 -1.56 32.86
CA GLU A 89 -29.20 -0.59 33.50
C GLU A 89 -30.13 -0.03 32.42
N VAL A 90 -31.44 -0.20 32.59
CA VAL A 90 -32.46 0.27 31.64
C VAL A 90 -33.12 1.50 32.23
N GLU A 91 -32.97 2.64 31.58
CA GLU A 91 -33.68 3.87 31.91
C GLU A 91 -34.89 3.97 30.96
N SER A 92 -36.08 3.68 31.49
CA SER A 92 -37.32 4.00 30.77
C SER A 92 -37.55 5.50 30.90
N PRO A 93 -37.97 6.22 29.83
CA PRO A 93 -38.59 7.51 30.02
C PRO A 93 -39.74 7.34 31.03
N ALA A 94 -39.81 8.22 32.02
CA ALA A 94 -41.02 8.38 32.81
C ALA A 94 -42.09 8.97 31.86
N ASP A 95 -43.33 8.49 31.99
CA ASP A 95 -44.49 9.08 31.32
C ASP A 95 -44.49 10.63 31.40
#